data_AF-A0A955MNY4-F1
#
_entry.id   AF-A0A955MNY4-F1
#
_cell.length_a   1.000
_cell.length_b   1.000
_cell.length_c   1.000
_cell.angle_alpha   90.00
_cell.angle_beta   90.00
_cell.angle_gamma   90.00
#
_symmetry.space_group_name_H-M   'P 1'
#
loop_
_entity.id
_entity.type
_entity.pdbx_description
1 polymer ?
#
loop_
_entity_poly.entity_id
_entity_poly.type
_entity_poly.pdbx_seq_one_letter_code
_entity_poly.pdbx_strand_id
1 'polypeptide(L)'
;MSKSSGFTLIELLIVIAIILILIAIALPNFLEAQIRAKVTKSQGEIRSLGIAIESFRIDHNEMLVDFWDEGDPTALERLRRWNFCSPTNLADEIRNQRCILGNLTTPAAYITSIPTDPFSGTITDTSDRLTLALDGTYFYGDNESGIPGEDHGLGGLTKQRAWFFGLRPLGEDEWALMGWGPDSRIEELDGNERFRGLPYSPTNGTRSRGDIVTRG
;
A
#
# COMPACT_ATOMS: atom_id res chain seq x y z
N MET A 1 32.36 -20.18 -57.49
CA MET A 1 31.51 -20.95 -56.56
C MET A 1 31.81 -20.49 -55.14
N SER A 2 30.93 -19.71 -54.52
CA SER A 2 31.12 -19.28 -53.12
C SER A 2 30.78 -20.45 -52.19
N LYS A 3 31.75 -20.95 -51.42
CA LYS A 3 31.48 -21.89 -50.32
C LYS A 3 30.65 -21.15 -49.28
N SER A 4 29.38 -21.53 -49.12
CA SER A 4 28.60 -21.14 -47.94
C SER A 4 29.15 -21.90 -46.73
N SER A 5 29.81 -21.19 -45.81
CA SER A 5 30.15 -21.73 -44.49
C SER A 5 28.85 -21.89 -43.68
N GLY A 6 28.43 -23.13 -43.46
CA GLY A 6 27.31 -23.44 -42.57
C GLY A 6 27.77 -23.42 -41.11
N PHE A 7 26.90 -22.94 -40.22
CA PHE A 7 27.12 -22.98 -38.77
C PHE A 7 27.15 -24.43 -38.28
N THR A 8 28.08 -24.76 -37.39
CA THR A 8 28.13 -26.08 -36.75
C THR A 8 27.20 -26.14 -35.55
N LEU A 9 26.69 -27.34 -35.26
CA LEU A 9 25.85 -27.58 -34.08
C LEU A 9 26.58 -27.22 -32.77
N ILE A 10 27.89 -27.47 -32.72
CA ILE A 10 28.71 -27.19 -31.54
C ILE A 10 28.90 -25.68 -31.30
N GLU A 11 29.05 -24.88 -32.36
CA GLU A 11 29.13 -23.42 -32.24
C GLU A 11 27.82 -22.86 -31.68
N LEU A 12 26.67 -23.34 -32.15
CA LEU A 12 25.38 -22.91 -31.62
C LEU A 12 25.20 -23.30 -30.15
N LEU A 13 25.63 -24.51 -29.76
CA LEU A 13 25.55 -24.98 -28.38
C LEU A 13 26.40 -24.15 -27.41
N ILE A 14 27.61 -23.78 -27.81
CA ILE A 14 28.50 -22.93 -26.99
C ILE A 14 27.88 -21.55 -26.79
N VAL A 15 27.30 -20.96 -27.84
CA VAL A 15 26.63 -19.65 -27.74
C VAL A 15 25.46 -19.70 -26.75
N ILE A 16 24.60 -20.72 -26.85
CA ILE A 16 23.47 -20.87 -25.92
C ILE A 16 23.99 -21.09 -24.49
N ALA A 17 25.02 -21.91 -24.30
CA ALA A 17 25.60 -22.15 -22.98
C ALA A 17 26.10 -20.84 -22.33
N ILE A 18 26.77 -19.98 -23.09
CA ILE A 18 27.25 -18.67 -22.60
C ILE A 18 26.06 -17.77 -22.24
N ILE A 19 25.03 -17.68 -23.09
CA ILE A 19 23.84 -16.88 -22.82
C ILE A 19 23.15 -17.33 -21.52
N LEU A 20 23.02 -18.64 -21.30
CA LEU A 20 22.40 -19.18 -20.10
C LEU A 20 23.20 -18.84 -18.82
N ILE A 21 24.54 -18.87 -18.88
CA ILE A 21 25.39 -18.46 -17.75
C ILE A 21 25.19 -16.99 -17.43
N LEU A 22 25.14 -16.12 -18.45
CA LEU A 22 24.92 -14.69 -18.26
C LEU A 22 23.54 -14.40 -17.65
N ILE A 23 22.49 -15.05 -18.15
CA ILE A 23 21.12 -14.89 -17.62
C ILE A 23 21.04 -15.38 -16.17
N ALA A 24 21.68 -16.52 -15.84
CA ALA A 24 21.66 -17.07 -14.48
C ALA A 24 22.20 -16.10 -13.43
N ILE A 25 23.20 -15.27 -13.80
CA ILE A 25 23.77 -14.25 -12.91
C ILE A 25 22.97 -12.94 -12.96
N ALA A 26 22.53 -12.52 -14.15
CA ALA A 26 21.88 -11.22 -14.34
C ALA A 26 20.44 -11.19 -13.83
N LEU A 27 19.67 -12.26 -14.02
CA LEU A 27 18.26 -12.32 -13.70
C LEU A 27 17.94 -12.10 -12.20
N PRO A 28 18.58 -12.77 -11.23
CA PRO A 28 18.28 -12.53 -9.81
C PRO A 28 18.57 -11.07 -9.41
N ASN A 29 19.69 -10.51 -9.85
CA ASN A 29 20.05 -9.11 -9.58
C ASN A 29 19.04 -8.12 -10.19
N PHE A 30 18.56 -8.41 -11.40
CA PHE A 30 17.55 -7.60 -12.06
C PHE A 30 16.21 -7.63 -11.32
N LEU A 31 15.76 -8.80 -10.86
CA LEU A 31 14.52 -8.95 -10.07
C LEU A 31 14.62 -8.18 -8.75
N GLU A 32 15.75 -8.28 -8.05
CA GLU A 32 15.95 -7.49 -6.83
C GLU A 32 15.97 -5.98 -7.08
N ALA A 33 16.58 -5.53 -8.17
CA ALA A 33 16.58 -4.12 -8.55
C ALA A 33 15.17 -3.61 -8.84
N GLN A 34 14.32 -4.42 -9.51
CA GLN A 34 12.92 -4.08 -9.69
C GLN A 34 12.16 -3.94 -8.37
N ILE A 35 12.36 -4.86 -7.42
CA ILE A 35 11.72 -4.77 -6.10
C ILE A 35 12.14 -3.48 -5.38
N ARG A 36 13.44 -3.16 -5.36
CA ARG A 36 13.95 -1.92 -4.75
C ARG A 36 13.35 -0.67 -5.41
N ALA A 37 13.18 -0.68 -6.74
CA ALA A 37 12.53 0.40 -7.47
C ALA A 37 11.04 0.55 -7.09
N LYS A 38 10.32 -0.56 -6.94
CA LYS A 38 8.93 -0.55 -6.45
C LYS A 38 8.81 -0.01 -5.02
N VAL A 39 9.69 -0.42 -4.10
CA VAL A 39 9.75 0.12 -2.73
C VAL A 39 9.97 1.64 -2.75
N THR A 40 10.94 2.11 -3.53
CA THR A 40 11.26 3.54 -3.65
C THR A 40 10.07 4.33 -4.22
N LYS A 41 9.42 3.78 -5.25
CA LYS A 41 8.20 4.36 -5.83
C LYS A 41 7.09 4.48 -4.78
N SER A 42 6.83 3.39 -4.06
CA SER A 42 5.77 3.33 -3.04
C SER A 42 6.00 4.33 -1.90
N GLN A 43 7.23 4.42 -1.40
CA GLN A 43 7.62 5.44 -0.42
C GLN A 43 7.39 6.88 -0.92
N GLY A 44 7.69 7.15 -2.19
CA GLY A 44 7.47 8.47 -2.80
C GLY A 44 5.99 8.82 -2.96
N GLU A 45 5.18 7.84 -3.37
CA GLU A 45 3.73 8.00 -3.54
C GLU A 45 3.03 8.19 -2.19
N ILE A 46 3.36 7.37 -1.18
CA ILE A 46 2.84 7.52 0.19
C ILE A 46 3.20 8.89 0.77
N ARG A 47 4.44 9.35 0.57
CA ARG A 47 4.84 10.69 1.03
C ARG A 47 4.02 11.79 0.34
N SER A 48 3.75 11.64 -0.96
CA SER A 48 2.95 12.61 -1.71
C SER A 48 1.49 12.62 -1.24
N LEU A 49 0.92 11.44 -0.96
CA LEU A 49 -0.39 11.30 -0.35
C LEU A 49 -0.43 11.92 1.05
N GLY A 50 0.58 11.68 1.88
CA GLY A 50 0.66 12.27 3.22
C GLY A 50 0.63 13.80 3.20
N ILE A 51 1.35 14.42 2.26
CA ILE A 51 1.29 15.88 2.06
C ILE A 51 -0.11 16.33 1.65
N ALA A 52 -0.77 15.57 0.77
CA ALA A 52 -2.13 15.88 0.33
C ALA A 52 -3.15 15.74 1.47
N ILE A 53 -3.03 14.71 2.32
CA ILE A 53 -3.87 14.51 3.51
C ILE A 53 -3.70 15.65 4.49
N GLU A 54 -2.46 16.04 4.79
CA GLU A 54 -2.21 17.18 5.69
C GLU A 54 -2.76 18.49 5.12
N SER A 55 -2.61 18.71 3.82
CA SER A 55 -3.17 19.90 3.16
C SER A 55 -4.70 19.90 3.24
N PHE A 56 -5.33 18.75 3.00
CA PHE A 56 -6.77 18.58 3.16
C PHE A 56 -7.22 18.87 4.59
N ARG A 57 -6.48 18.34 5.57
CA ARG A 57 -6.74 18.53 7.01
C ARG A 57 -6.65 20.00 7.41
N ILE A 58 -5.66 20.73 6.90
CA ILE A 58 -5.49 22.16 7.17
C ILE A 58 -6.67 22.96 6.58
N ASP A 59 -7.09 22.66 5.35
CA ASP A 59 -8.13 23.41 4.66
C ASP A 59 -9.53 23.14 5.20
N HIS A 60 -9.82 21.91 5.64
CA HIS A 60 -11.14 21.52 6.17
C HIS A 60 -11.21 21.51 7.70
N ASN A 61 -10.07 21.56 8.39
CA ASN A 61 -9.95 21.36 9.83
C ASN A 61 -10.52 20.00 10.30
N GLU A 62 -10.41 18.97 9.43
CA GLU A 62 -10.98 17.63 9.61
C GLU A 62 -10.06 16.59 8.98
N MET A 63 -9.96 15.40 9.59
CA MET A 63 -9.30 14.25 8.97
C MET A 63 -10.20 13.59 7.92
N LEU A 64 -9.60 12.82 7.02
CA LEU A 64 -10.39 11.99 6.10
C LEU A 64 -11.16 10.96 6.90
N VAL A 65 -12.35 10.57 6.44
CA VAL A 65 -13.07 9.46 7.05
C VAL A 65 -12.45 8.16 6.59
N ASP A 66 -11.92 7.38 7.52
CA ASP A 66 -11.36 6.07 7.21
C ASP A 66 -12.45 5.00 6.97
N PHE A 67 -12.03 3.76 6.78
CA PHE A 67 -12.93 2.66 6.46
C PHE A 67 -13.81 2.21 7.64
N TRP A 68 -13.35 2.37 8.88
CA TRP A 68 -14.04 1.90 10.08
C TRP A 68 -14.99 2.93 10.65
N ASP A 69 -14.69 4.19 10.41
CA ASP A 69 -15.55 5.30 10.80
C ASP A 69 -16.73 5.49 9.86
N GLU A 70 -16.84 4.69 8.80
CA GLU A 70 -17.82 4.90 7.73
C GLU A 70 -19.29 4.88 8.19
N GLY A 71 -19.57 4.21 9.30
CA GLY A 71 -20.89 4.11 9.94
C GLY A 71 -21.16 5.14 11.04
N ASP A 72 -20.16 5.92 11.46
CA ASP A 72 -20.34 6.92 12.51
C ASP A 72 -21.23 8.09 12.01
N PRO A 73 -22.18 8.59 12.83
CA PRO A 73 -23.03 9.70 12.42
C PRO A 73 -22.27 10.98 12.03
N THR A 74 -21.16 11.27 12.71
CA THR A 74 -20.30 12.42 12.41
C THR A 74 -19.59 12.21 11.08
N ALA A 75 -19.00 11.04 10.87
CA ALA A 75 -18.38 10.67 9.60
C ALA A 75 -19.35 10.81 8.42
N LEU A 76 -20.57 10.29 8.58
CA LEU A 76 -21.62 10.38 7.57
C LEU A 76 -22.03 11.84 7.27
N GLU A 77 -22.04 12.72 8.26
CA GLU A 77 -22.28 14.15 8.06
C GLU A 77 -21.15 14.80 7.24
N ARG A 78 -19.88 14.49 7.56
CA ARG A 78 -18.73 15.01 6.80
C ARG A 78 -18.79 14.61 5.34
N LEU A 79 -19.07 13.33 5.06
CA LEU A 79 -19.16 12.80 3.70
C LEU A 79 -20.31 13.40 2.90
N ARG A 80 -21.47 13.62 3.55
CA ARG A 80 -22.58 14.37 2.94
C ARG A 80 -22.17 15.77 2.54
N ARG A 81 -21.40 16.45 3.39
CA ARG A 81 -20.94 17.82 3.16
C ARG A 81 -19.88 17.90 2.07
N TRP A 82 -18.90 16.99 2.05
CA TRP A 82 -17.89 16.93 1.00
C TRP A 82 -18.48 16.52 -0.36
N ASN A 83 -19.68 15.91 -0.34
CA ASN A 83 -20.44 15.51 -1.53
C ASN A 83 -19.60 14.63 -2.48
N PHE A 84 -18.79 13.76 -1.89
CA PHE A 84 -17.88 12.85 -2.55
C PHE A 84 -17.95 11.51 -1.81
N CYS A 85 -17.93 10.38 -2.53
CA CYS A 85 -18.21 9.06 -1.95
C CYS A 85 -19.54 9.05 -1.15
N SER A 86 -20.66 9.12 -1.89
CA SER A 86 -22.00 9.43 -1.36
C SER A 86 -22.57 8.39 -0.37
N PRO A 87 -23.36 8.81 0.64
CA PRO A 87 -23.93 7.95 1.68
C PRO A 87 -25.18 7.15 1.26
N THR A 88 -25.57 7.16 -0.02
CA THR A 88 -26.74 6.42 -0.52
C THR A 88 -26.46 5.57 -1.76
N ASN A 89 -25.21 5.35 -2.13
CA ASN A 89 -24.90 4.45 -3.25
C ASN A 89 -24.87 3.00 -2.77
N LEU A 90 -26.06 2.45 -2.50
CA LEU A 90 -26.31 1.04 -2.15
C LEU A 90 -25.94 0.03 -3.26
N ALA A 91 -25.29 0.48 -4.33
CA ALA A 91 -24.70 -0.39 -5.35
C ALA A 91 -23.24 -0.76 -5.04
N ASP A 92 -22.55 -0.01 -4.17
CA ASP A 92 -21.22 -0.33 -3.64
C ASP A 92 -21.36 -0.57 -2.14
N GLU A 93 -21.52 -1.83 -1.71
CA GLU A 93 -21.69 -2.20 -0.30
C GLU A 93 -20.42 -1.99 0.56
N ILE A 94 -19.34 -1.43 0.00
CA ILE A 94 -18.03 -1.26 0.63
C ILE A 94 -17.38 0.01 0.09
N ARG A 95 -17.09 1.01 0.93
CA ARG A 95 -16.19 2.10 0.51
C ARG A 95 -14.79 1.54 0.35
N ASN A 96 -14.25 1.58 -0.86
CA ASN A 96 -12.87 1.20 -1.07
C ASN A 96 -11.92 2.36 -0.69
N GLN A 97 -10.65 2.04 -0.42
CA GLN A 97 -9.61 3.01 -0.07
C GLN A 97 -9.40 4.04 -1.17
N ARG A 98 -9.66 3.69 -2.44
CA ARG A 98 -9.62 4.66 -3.54
C ARG A 98 -10.71 5.72 -3.40
N CYS A 99 -11.88 5.36 -2.90
CA CYS A 99 -12.95 6.29 -2.56
C CYS A 99 -12.52 7.23 -1.43
N ILE A 100 -12.02 6.68 -0.32
CA ILE A 100 -11.54 7.44 0.85
C ILE A 100 -10.51 8.48 0.42
N LEU A 101 -9.48 8.05 -0.30
CA LEU A 101 -8.42 8.93 -0.80
C LEU A 101 -8.91 9.86 -1.91
N GLY A 102 -9.99 9.51 -2.63
CA GLY A 102 -10.53 10.31 -3.71
C GLY A 102 -10.95 11.73 -3.28
N ASN A 103 -11.28 11.94 -2.00
CA ASN A 103 -11.50 13.25 -1.40
C ASN A 103 -10.31 14.21 -1.59
N LEU A 104 -9.11 13.68 -1.84
CA LEU A 104 -7.89 14.46 -2.10
C LEU A 104 -7.80 14.98 -3.55
N THR A 105 -8.66 14.54 -4.45
CA THR A 105 -8.59 14.89 -5.89
C THR A 105 -9.69 15.87 -6.32
N THR A 106 -10.84 15.85 -5.67
CA THR A 106 -12.02 16.63 -6.04
C THR A 106 -12.83 16.95 -4.77
N PRO A 107 -13.39 18.17 -4.60
CA PRO A 107 -13.43 19.29 -5.55
C PRO A 107 -12.17 20.16 -5.58
N ALA A 108 -11.35 20.14 -4.54
CA ALA A 108 -10.01 20.74 -4.52
C ALA A 108 -8.97 19.63 -4.73
N ALA A 109 -8.08 19.80 -5.70
CA ALA A 109 -7.08 18.79 -6.05
C ALA A 109 -5.80 18.99 -5.22
N TYR A 110 -5.71 18.34 -4.06
CA TYR A 110 -4.49 18.21 -3.26
C TYR A 110 -3.48 17.24 -3.90
N ILE A 111 -3.99 16.27 -4.66
CA ILE A 111 -3.22 15.39 -5.52
C ILE A 111 -3.91 15.24 -6.89
N THR A 112 -3.12 15.02 -7.94
CA THR A 112 -3.63 14.92 -9.32
C THR A 112 -4.40 13.63 -9.58
N SER A 113 -4.03 12.54 -8.92
CA SER A 113 -4.69 11.24 -9.03
C SER A 113 -4.28 10.35 -7.87
N ILE A 114 -5.15 9.40 -7.49
CA ILE A 114 -4.83 8.42 -6.45
C ILE A 114 -3.87 7.37 -7.01
N PRO A 115 -2.65 7.27 -6.46
CA PRO A 115 -1.65 6.33 -6.97
C PRO A 115 -2.05 4.88 -6.70
N THR A 116 -1.43 3.96 -7.44
CA THR A 116 -1.65 2.51 -7.29
C THR A 116 -0.40 1.90 -6.68
N ASP A 117 -0.57 1.18 -5.59
CA ASP A 117 0.52 0.49 -4.92
C ASP A 117 1.13 -0.57 -5.86
N PRO A 118 2.44 -0.50 -6.17
CA PRO A 118 3.11 -1.42 -7.08
C PRO A 118 3.21 -2.88 -6.60
N PHE A 119 2.87 -3.14 -5.33
CA PHE A 119 2.81 -4.46 -4.72
C PHE A 119 1.39 -5.03 -4.65
N SER A 120 0.35 -4.20 -4.83
CA SER A 120 -1.06 -4.62 -4.71
C SER A 120 -1.47 -5.74 -5.67
N GLY A 121 -0.93 -5.78 -6.90
CA GLY A 121 -1.23 -6.85 -7.87
C GLY A 121 -0.67 -8.23 -7.51
N THR A 122 0.11 -8.32 -6.43
CA THR A 122 0.77 -9.55 -5.96
C THR A 122 0.12 -10.10 -4.69
N ILE A 123 -0.96 -9.48 -4.21
CA ILE A 123 -1.65 -9.92 -3.00
C ILE A 123 -2.27 -11.29 -3.26
N THR A 124 -1.78 -12.29 -2.53
CA THR A 124 -2.27 -13.68 -2.65
C THR A 124 -3.44 -13.98 -1.73
N ASP A 125 -3.76 -13.08 -0.80
CA ASP A 125 -4.78 -13.27 0.22
C ASP A 125 -6.03 -12.44 -0.08
N THR A 126 -6.88 -12.96 -0.96
CA THR A 126 -8.09 -12.30 -1.46
C THR A 126 -9.35 -12.62 -0.66
N SER A 127 -9.24 -13.37 0.44
CA SER A 127 -10.40 -13.74 1.28
C SER A 127 -10.80 -12.63 2.26
N ASP A 128 -9.98 -11.59 2.41
CA ASP A 128 -10.26 -10.47 3.29
C ASP A 128 -11.07 -9.38 2.56
N ARG A 129 -12.23 -9.02 3.14
CA ARG A 129 -13.07 -7.89 2.69
C ARG A 129 -12.24 -6.62 2.48
N LEU A 130 -11.22 -6.43 3.32
CA LEU A 130 -10.36 -5.27 3.27
C LEU A 130 -9.36 -5.30 2.12
N THR A 131 -8.83 -6.48 1.75
CA THR A 131 -7.98 -6.62 0.55
C THR A 131 -8.76 -6.23 -0.70
N LEU A 132 -10.03 -6.64 -0.79
CA LEU A 132 -10.93 -6.24 -1.88
C LEU A 132 -11.25 -4.74 -1.82
N ALA A 133 -11.40 -4.19 -0.62
CA ALA A 133 -11.63 -2.77 -0.39
C ALA A 133 -10.40 -1.89 -0.68
N LEU A 134 -9.21 -2.43 -0.94
CA LEU A 134 -8.05 -1.58 -1.27
C LEU A 134 -8.13 -0.99 -2.67
N ASP A 135 -8.81 -1.64 -3.62
CA ASP A 135 -8.83 -1.23 -5.04
C ASP A 135 -7.43 -0.87 -5.61
N GLY A 136 -6.42 -1.63 -5.17
CA GLY A 136 -5.02 -1.48 -5.59
C GLY A 136 -4.30 -0.22 -5.09
N THR A 137 -4.92 0.61 -4.25
CA THR A 137 -4.27 1.79 -3.67
C THR A 137 -3.71 1.52 -2.27
N TYR A 138 -3.05 2.53 -1.72
CA TYR A 138 -2.62 2.63 -0.34
C TYR A 138 -3.81 2.65 0.62
N PHE A 139 -3.55 2.11 1.80
CA PHE A 139 -4.45 2.09 2.92
C PHE A 139 -4.31 3.35 3.76
N TYR A 140 -5.43 3.98 4.10
CA TYR A 140 -5.53 5.06 5.07
C TYR A 140 -6.28 4.59 6.31
N GLY A 141 -5.78 4.98 7.48
CA GLY A 141 -6.47 4.86 8.77
C GLY A 141 -5.99 5.97 9.70
N ASP A 142 -6.84 6.40 10.62
CA ASP A 142 -6.51 7.44 11.59
C ASP A 142 -6.99 7.11 13.00
N ASN A 143 -6.66 7.95 13.96
CA ASN A 143 -7.15 7.83 15.33
C ASN A 143 -7.60 9.21 15.79
N GLU A 144 -8.65 9.72 15.16
CA GLU A 144 -9.18 11.03 15.47
C GLU A 144 -9.99 11.06 16.78
N SER A 145 -9.89 12.18 17.51
CA SER A 145 -10.65 12.42 18.74
C SER A 145 -12.15 12.65 18.49
N GLY A 146 -12.49 13.15 17.30
CA GLY A 146 -13.87 13.48 16.90
C GLY A 146 -14.72 12.26 16.57
N ILE A 147 -14.09 11.16 16.17
CA ILE A 147 -14.71 9.86 15.89
C ILE A 147 -13.83 8.82 16.60
N PRO A 148 -14.03 8.61 17.91
CA PRO A 148 -13.09 7.83 18.70
C PRO A 148 -13.17 6.34 18.37
N GLY A 149 -12.05 5.76 17.95
CA GLY A 149 -11.90 4.33 17.66
C GLY A 149 -10.43 3.95 17.55
N GLU A 150 -10.05 2.75 18.02
CA GLU A 150 -8.74 2.15 17.70
C GLU A 150 -8.86 1.14 16.55
N ASP A 151 -9.95 1.20 15.79
CA ASP A 151 -10.35 0.24 14.79
C ASP A 151 -9.85 0.56 13.39
N HIS A 152 -8.94 1.52 13.22
CA HIS A 152 -8.27 1.95 11.99
C HIS A 152 -7.52 0.86 11.17
N GLY A 153 -7.71 -0.43 11.46
CA GLY A 153 -7.26 -1.59 10.68
C GLY A 153 -5.75 -1.81 10.60
N LEU A 154 -4.97 -0.93 11.20
CA LEU A 154 -3.51 -1.03 11.33
C LEU A 154 -3.19 -1.67 12.67
N GLY A 155 -3.43 -2.99 12.76
CA GLY A 155 -3.23 -3.78 13.99
C GLY A 155 -1.84 -3.66 14.62
N GLY A 156 -0.81 -3.37 13.82
CA GLY A 156 0.55 -3.10 14.31
C GLY A 156 0.72 -1.73 15.00
N LEU A 157 -0.26 -0.83 14.88
CA LEU A 157 -0.23 0.53 15.41
C LEU A 157 -1.20 0.76 16.58
N THR A 158 -1.99 -0.23 16.98
CA THR A 158 -2.92 -0.07 18.12
C THR A 158 -2.17 0.03 19.45
N LYS A 159 -2.79 0.62 20.48
CA LYS A 159 -2.14 0.82 21.80
C LYS A 159 -1.70 -0.49 22.46
N GLN A 160 -2.45 -1.57 22.24
CA GLN A 160 -2.16 -2.87 22.84
C GLN A 160 -0.98 -3.57 22.16
N ARG A 161 -0.70 -3.26 20.89
CA ARG A 161 0.18 -4.08 20.04
C ARG A 161 1.43 -3.37 19.56
N ALA A 162 1.42 -2.06 19.35
CA ALA A 162 2.57 -1.34 18.79
C ALA A 162 3.86 -1.60 19.59
N TRP A 163 3.76 -1.66 20.92
CA TRP A 163 4.89 -1.94 21.81
C TRP A 163 5.53 -3.33 21.60
N PHE A 164 4.73 -4.34 21.21
CA PHE A 164 5.25 -5.68 20.92
C PHE A 164 6.24 -5.67 19.73
N PHE A 165 6.04 -4.74 18.79
CA PHE A 165 6.91 -4.54 17.64
C PHE A 165 7.94 -3.43 17.84
N GLY A 166 8.07 -2.88 19.05
CA GLY A 166 8.95 -1.74 19.32
C GLY A 166 8.49 -0.45 18.63
N LEU A 167 7.21 -0.34 18.31
CA LEU A 167 6.60 0.82 17.67
C LEU A 167 5.86 1.68 18.70
N ARG A 168 5.79 2.99 18.46
CA ARG A 168 4.82 3.86 19.14
C ARG A 168 3.42 3.56 18.59
N PRO A 169 2.38 3.47 19.43
CA PRO A 169 1.00 3.45 18.95
C PRO A 169 0.66 4.69 18.10
N LEU A 170 -0.35 4.58 17.24
CA LEU A 170 -0.94 5.75 16.60
C LEU A 170 -1.51 6.67 17.70
N GLY A 171 -1.07 7.93 17.70
CA GLY A 171 -1.49 8.93 18.68
C GLY A 171 -2.90 9.41 18.42
N GLU A 172 -3.48 10.12 19.38
CA GLU A 172 -4.74 10.84 19.17
C GLU A 172 -4.52 11.95 18.15
N ASP A 173 -5.46 12.08 17.21
CA ASP A 173 -5.43 13.00 16.07
C ASP A 173 -4.24 12.81 15.10
N GLU A 174 -3.71 11.58 15.04
CA GLU A 174 -2.71 11.15 14.06
C GLU A 174 -3.33 10.23 13.01
N TRP A 175 -2.74 10.22 11.82
CA TRP A 175 -3.11 9.29 10.75
C TRP A 175 -1.91 8.44 10.32
N ALA A 176 -2.21 7.35 9.62
CA ALA A 176 -1.21 6.50 9.03
C ALA A 176 -1.62 6.03 7.63
N LEU A 177 -0.64 6.03 6.74
CA LEU A 177 -0.73 5.42 5.41
C LEU A 177 0.10 4.16 5.37
N MET A 178 -0.44 3.13 4.74
CA MET A 178 0.23 1.84 4.56
C MET A 178 0.11 1.39 3.10
N GLY A 179 1.24 1.01 2.52
CA GLY A 179 1.33 0.22 1.29
C GLY A 179 1.94 -1.14 1.59
N TRP A 180 1.71 -2.11 0.73
CA TRP A 180 2.25 -3.45 0.87
C TRP A 180 3.76 -3.49 0.72
N GLY A 181 4.37 -4.42 1.46
CA GLY A 181 5.77 -4.77 1.33
C GLY A 181 6.08 -5.64 0.09
N PRO A 182 7.37 -5.89 -0.18
CA PRO A 182 7.83 -6.81 -1.22
C PRO A 182 7.26 -8.23 -1.18
N ASP A 183 6.86 -8.70 -0.01
CA ASP A 183 6.24 -10.00 0.20
C ASP A 183 4.75 -10.02 -0.14
N SER A 184 4.10 -8.85 -0.17
CA SER A 184 2.70 -8.64 -0.55
C SER A 184 1.72 -9.51 0.26
N ARG A 185 2.03 -9.68 1.54
CA ARG A 185 1.26 -10.51 2.47
C ARG A 185 0.77 -9.68 3.64
N ILE A 186 -0.34 -10.13 4.21
CA ILE A 186 -0.73 -9.73 5.54
C ILE A 186 0.11 -10.55 6.51
N GLU A 187 0.67 -9.90 7.52
CA GLU A 187 1.46 -10.59 8.52
C GLU A 187 0.54 -11.38 9.44
N GLU A 188 0.80 -12.67 9.59
CA GLU A 188 0.07 -13.53 10.53
C GLU A 188 1.00 -13.91 11.67
N LEU A 189 0.60 -13.55 12.89
CA LEU A 189 1.29 -13.98 14.11
C LEU A 189 0.34 -14.92 14.85
N ASP A 190 0.87 -16.06 15.27
CA ASP A 190 0.19 -17.08 16.06
C ASP A 190 -1.05 -17.75 15.42
N GLY A 191 -1.13 -17.75 14.09
CA GLY A 191 -2.02 -18.65 13.33
C GLY A 191 -3.51 -18.32 13.38
N ASN A 192 -3.89 -17.14 13.85
CA ASN A 192 -5.28 -16.68 13.92
C ASN A 192 -5.47 -15.18 13.64
N GLU A 193 -4.44 -14.35 13.78
CA GLU A 193 -4.59 -12.89 13.68
C GLU A 193 -3.74 -12.30 12.54
N ARG A 194 -4.39 -11.46 11.73
CA ARG A 194 -3.84 -10.75 10.57
C ARG A 194 -3.45 -9.34 10.97
N PHE A 195 -2.19 -8.95 10.76
CA PHE A 195 -1.58 -7.69 11.18
C PHE A 195 -1.16 -6.85 9.97
N ARG A 196 -1.52 -5.57 9.99
CA ARG A 196 -1.07 -4.53 9.04
C ARG A 196 -0.37 -3.42 9.78
N GLY A 197 0.52 -2.72 9.08
CA GLY A 197 1.21 -1.54 9.61
C GLY A 197 2.55 -1.88 10.30
N LEU A 198 3.09 -3.07 10.05
CA LEU A 198 4.45 -3.42 10.47
C LEU A 198 5.42 -2.75 9.52
N PRO A 199 6.34 -1.87 9.96
CA PRO A 199 7.15 -1.11 9.04
C PRO A 199 8.17 -1.99 8.31
N TYR A 200 8.30 -1.73 7.02
CA TYR A 200 9.31 -2.25 6.13
C TYR A 200 10.69 -1.99 6.74
N SER A 201 11.47 -3.05 6.89
CA SER A 201 12.86 -2.95 7.32
C SER A 201 13.80 -2.99 6.12
N PRO A 202 14.65 -1.97 5.88
CA PRO A 202 15.64 -2.03 4.81
C PRO A 202 16.73 -3.10 5.04
N THR A 203 16.94 -3.55 6.28
CA THR A 203 18.03 -4.49 6.62
C THR A 203 17.76 -5.92 6.15
N ASN A 204 16.49 -6.28 5.92
CA ASN A 204 16.09 -7.55 5.31
C ASN A 204 15.83 -7.41 3.78
N GLY A 205 16.10 -6.23 3.22
CA GLY A 205 16.18 -5.96 1.80
C GLY A 205 14.86 -6.17 1.05
N THR A 206 14.92 -6.94 -0.04
CA THR A 206 13.78 -7.23 -0.93
C THR A 206 12.87 -8.35 -0.40
N ARG A 207 13.12 -8.85 0.81
CA ARG A 207 12.39 -9.94 1.46
C ARG A 207 11.75 -9.52 2.78
N SER A 208 11.46 -8.23 2.92
CA SER A 208 10.79 -7.71 4.12
C SER A 208 9.40 -8.28 4.25
N ARG A 209 9.09 -8.70 5.47
CA ARG A 209 7.76 -9.06 5.98
C ARG A 209 7.00 -7.85 6.52
N GLY A 210 7.23 -6.70 5.89
CA GLY A 210 6.89 -5.40 6.46
C GLY A 210 6.32 -4.50 5.39
N ASP A 211 5.30 -3.78 5.79
CA ASP A 211 4.55 -2.80 5.04
C ASP A 211 5.27 -1.46 4.96
N ILE A 212 5.07 -0.75 3.86
CA ILE A 212 5.60 0.60 3.70
C ILE A 212 4.64 1.53 4.42
N VAL A 213 5.01 2.00 5.62
CA VAL A 213 4.14 2.81 6.48
C VAL A 213 4.67 4.23 6.62
N THR A 214 3.79 5.21 6.60
CA THR A 214 4.06 6.61 6.97
C THR A 214 2.97 7.08 7.93
N ARG A 215 3.31 8.06 8.78
CA ARG A 215 2.40 8.63 9.78
C ARG A 215 2.50 10.16 9.77
N GLY A 216 1.43 10.84 10.17
CA GLY A 216 1.36 12.29 10.31
C GLY A 216 0.59 12.70 11.55
#